data_AF-A0A9P6MGS4-F1
#
_entry.id   AF-A0A9P6MGS4-F1
#
_cell.length_a   1.000
_cell.length_b   1.000
_cell.length_c   1.000
_cell.angle_alpha   90.00
_cell.angle_beta   90.00
_cell.angle_gamma   90.00
#
_symmetry.space_group_name_H-M   'P 1'
#
loop_
_entity.id
_entity.type
_entity.pdbx_description
1 polymer ?
#
loop_
_entity_poly.entity_id
_entity_poly.type
_entity_poly.pdbx_seq_one_letter_code
_entity_poly.pdbx_strand_id
1 'polypeptide(L)'
;MSEQKHELATEKEFVDEKFDIERSSVVLEEEENSPIPEVAAIVPNTDDPSLPTLTFRFWLMATGFSALISFFNQFFWFRENPITIGMTVVQLLAFPIGKFMARILPSGILNP
;
A
#
# COMPACT_ATOMS: atom_id res chain seq x y z
N MET A 1 -55.01 3.58 -18.62
CA MET A 1 -54.49 4.92 -18.25
C MET A 1 -53.85 4.95 -16.86
N SER A 2 -54.18 4.02 -15.95
CA SER A 2 -53.54 3.87 -14.64
C SER A 2 -52.22 3.10 -14.68
N GLU A 3 -52.11 2.04 -15.49
CA GLU A 3 -50.91 1.20 -15.58
C GLU A 3 -49.70 1.96 -16.14
N GLN A 4 -49.89 2.73 -17.21
CA GLN A 4 -48.84 3.59 -17.78
C GLN A 4 -48.32 4.68 -16.81
N LYS A 5 -49.13 5.11 -15.85
CA LYS A 5 -48.69 6.07 -14.82
C LYS A 5 -47.78 5.41 -13.78
N HIS A 6 -48.04 4.14 -13.48
CA HIS A 6 -47.24 3.38 -12.53
C HIS A 6 -45.88 3.02 -13.14
N GLU A 7 -45.86 2.62 -14.41
CA GLU A 7 -44.62 2.36 -15.17
C GLU A 7 -43.76 3.62 -15.30
N LEU A 8 -44.35 4.77 -15.63
CA LEU A 8 -43.64 6.05 -15.71
C LEU A 8 -43.11 6.52 -14.33
N ALA A 9 -43.82 6.21 -13.25
CA ALA A 9 -43.38 6.53 -11.89
C ALA A 9 -42.18 5.64 -11.48
N THR A 10 -42.26 4.34 -11.76
CA THR A 10 -41.16 3.40 -11.51
C THR A 10 -39.92 3.71 -12.33
N GLU A 11 -40.07 4.12 -13.59
CA GLU A 11 -38.92 4.52 -14.42
C GLU A 11 -38.28 5.82 -13.93
N LYS A 12 -39.07 6.79 -13.44
CA LYS A 12 -38.54 8.00 -12.82
C LYS A 12 -37.78 7.72 -11.52
N GLU A 13 -38.34 6.90 -10.63
CA GLU A 13 -37.67 6.49 -9.39
C GLU A 13 -36.34 5.76 -9.68
N PHE A 14 -36.33 4.87 -10.68
CA PHE A 14 -35.12 4.15 -11.08
C PHE A 14 -34.04 5.06 -11.69
N VAL A 15 -34.45 6.11 -12.43
CA VAL A 15 -33.53 7.11 -13.00
C VAL A 15 -32.95 8.01 -11.90
N ASP A 16 -33.77 8.47 -10.96
CA ASP A 16 -33.31 9.29 -9.83
C ASP A 16 -32.34 8.49 -8.93
N GLU A 17 -32.64 7.21 -8.66
CA GLU A 17 -31.76 6.33 -7.87
C GLU A 17 -30.39 6.12 -8.56
N LYS A 18 -30.37 5.88 -9.88
CA LYS A 18 -29.11 5.77 -10.63
C LYS A 18 -28.31 7.06 -10.61
N PHE A 19 -28.97 8.20 -10.75
CA PHE A 19 -28.32 9.51 -10.76
C PHE A 19 -27.69 9.85 -9.40
N ASP A 20 -28.36 9.49 -8.30
CA ASP A 20 -27.82 9.66 -6.95
C ASP A 20 -26.65 8.72 -6.66
N ILE A 21 -26.70 7.47 -7.16
CA ILE A 21 -25.57 6.53 -7.07
C ILE A 21 -24.37 7.04 -7.86
N GLU A 22 -24.57 7.53 -9.08
CA GLU A 22 -23.48 8.07 -9.91
C GLU A 22 -22.85 9.31 -9.26
N ARG A 23 -23.67 10.25 -8.76
CA ARG A 23 -23.17 11.41 -8.00
C ARG A 23 -22.43 10.99 -6.74
N SER A 24 -22.94 10.00 -5.99
CA SER A 24 -22.29 9.47 -4.79
C SER A 24 -20.93 8.85 -5.13
N SER A 25 -20.85 8.05 -6.21
CA SER A 25 -19.57 7.45 -6.64
C SER A 25 -18.54 8.50 -7.06
N VAL A 26 -18.93 9.56 -7.75
CA VAL A 26 -18.03 10.66 -8.13
C VAL A 26 -17.52 11.41 -6.91
N VAL A 27 -18.39 11.65 -5.91
CA VAL A 27 -17.99 12.32 -4.66
C VAL A 27 -17.01 11.45 -3.86
N LEU A 28 -17.24 10.14 -3.80
CA LEU A 28 -16.33 9.20 -3.13
C LEU A 28 -14.97 9.13 -3.85
N GLU A 29 -14.94 9.15 -5.18
CA GLU A 29 -13.69 9.20 -5.97
C GLU A 29 -12.91 10.50 -5.76
N GLU A 30 -13.59 11.65 -5.63
CA GLU A 30 -12.94 12.93 -5.28
C GLU A 30 -12.40 12.93 -3.84
N GLU A 31 -13.07 12.24 -2.92
CA GLU A 31 -12.67 12.13 -1.50
C GLU A 31 -11.49 11.17 -1.29
N GLU A 32 -11.40 10.11 -2.10
CA GLU A 32 -10.25 9.20 -2.13
C GLU A 32 -9.02 9.82 -2.79
N ASN A 33 -9.21 10.87 -3.60
CA ASN A 33 -8.12 11.56 -4.27
C ASN A 33 -7.45 12.59 -3.36
N SER A 34 -6.18 12.87 -3.62
CA SER A 34 -5.48 13.92 -2.88
C SER A 34 -6.16 15.28 -3.15
N PRO A 35 -6.46 16.08 -2.10
CA PRO A 35 -7.05 17.42 -2.26
C PRO A 35 -6.17 18.39 -3.06
N ILE A 36 -4.90 18.04 -3.24
CA ILE A 36 -3.89 18.84 -3.93
C ILE A 36 -3.75 18.25 -5.34
N PRO A 37 -4.11 19.00 -6.40
CA PRO A 37 -4.16 18.46 -7.77
C PRO A 37 -2.77 18.02 -8.28
N GLU A 38 -1.70 18.67 -7.82
CA GLU A 38 -0.34 18.28 -8.14
C GLU A 38 0.05 16.92 -7.55
N VAL A 39 -0.54 16.54 -6.39
CA VAL A 39 -0.30 15.25 -5.73
C VAL A 39 -1.21 14.16 -6.33
N ALA A 40 -2.44 14.50 -6.68
CA ALA A 40 -3.36 13.61 -7.38
C ALA A 40 -2.83 13.16 -8.75
N ALA A 41 -2.02 14.00 -9.41
CA ALA A 41 -1.48 13.71 -10.74
C ALA A 41 -0.21 12.83 -10.74
N ILE A 42 0.47 12.66 -9.60
CA ILE A 42 1.77 11.96 -9.57
C ILE A 42 1.66 10.45 -9.34
N VAL A 43 0.57 9.97 -8.74
CA VAL A 43 0.39 8.56 -8.38
C VAL A 43 -1.09 8.16 -8.55
N PRO A 44 -1.40 7.02 -9.20
CA PRO A 44 -2.75 6.48 -9.23
C PRO A 44 -3.23 6.11 -7.82
N ASN A 45 -4.49 6.38 -7.49
CA ASN A 45 -5.09 5.98 -6.21
C ASN A 45 -5.40 4.47 -6.13
N THR A 46 -5.39 3.80 -7.27
CA THR A 46 -5.58 2.35 -7.37
C THR A 46 -4.27 1.61 -7.14
N ASP A 47 -4.28 0.69 -6.18
CA ASP A 47 -3.19 -0.25 -5.91
C ASP A 47 -3.36 -1.53 -6.75
N ASP A 48 -2.24 -2.21 -7.07
CA ASP A 48 -2.25 -3.49 -7.79
C ASP A 48 -2.06 -4.66 -6.81
N PRO A 49 -3.11 -5.44 -6.51
CA PRO A 49 -3.04 -6.55 -5.56
C PRO A 49 -2.28 -7.77 -6.10
N SER A 50 -1.91 -7.78 -7.39
CA SER A 50 -1.13 -8.86 -7.99
C SER A 50 0.37 -8.74 -7.71
N LEU A 51 0.82 -7.58 -7.22
CA LEU A 51 2.23 -7.33 -6.91
C LEU A 51 2.70 -8.23 -5.75
N PRO A 52 3.76 -9.03 -5.97
CA PRO A 52 4.25 -9.94 -4.94
C PRO A 52 5.04 -9.19 -3.86
N THR A 53 4.57 -9.29 -2.62
CA THR A 53 5.20 -8.67 -1.44
C THR A 53 6.24 -9.57 -0.78
N LEU A 54 6.01 -10.88 -0.73
CA LEU A 54 6.88 -11.88 -0.06
C LEU A 54 7.94 -12.48 -1.00
N THR A 55 8.71 -11.62 -1.66
CA THR A 55 9.80 -12.01 -2.59
C THR A 55 11.03 -12.57 -1.87
N PHE A 56 11.93 -13.20 -2.60
CA PHE A 56 13.20 -13.72 -2.04
C PHE A 56 14.02 -12.63 -1.33
N ARG A 57 14.11 -11.43 -1.91
CA ARG A 57 14.80 -10.28 -1.28
C ARG A 57 14.20 -9.88 0.06
N PHE A 58 12.88 -9.97 0.21
CA PHE A 58 12.19 -9.68 1.46
C PHE A 58 12.62 -10.68 2.54
N TRP A 59 12.56 -11.98 2.25
CA TRP A 59 12.94 -13.03 3.20
C TRP A 59 14.42 -12.96 3.60
N LEU A 60 15.32 -12.72 2.63
CA LEU A 60 16.74 -12.57 2.90
C LEU A 60 17.02 -11.38 3.83
N MET A 61 16.45 -10.20 3.52
CA MET A 61 16.66 -9.01 4.34
C MET A 61 16.00 -9.14 5.72
N ALA A 62 14.76 -9.64 5.80
CA ALA A 62 14.04 -9.78 7.06
C ALA A 62 14.77 -10.73 8.03
N THR A 63 15.17 -11.90 7.55
CA THR A 63 15.92 -12.87 8.37
C THR A 63 17.31 -12.36 8.73
N GLY A 64 18.03 -11.76 7.77
CA GLY A 64 19.37 -11.20 8.00
C GLY A 64 19.36 -10.07 9.03
N PHE A 65 18.48 -9.08 8.89
CA PHE A 65 18.37 -7.99 9.85
C PHE A 65 17.91 -8.49 11.21
N SER A 66 16.90 -9.37 11.27
CA SER A 66 16.42 -9.92 12.53
C SER A 66 17.55 -10.63 13.30
N ALA A 67 18.32 -11.50 12.63
CA ALA A 67 19.45 -12.19 13.24
C ALA A 67 20.52 -11.22 13.75
N LEU A 68 20.91 -10.23 12.94
CA LEU A 68 21.92 -9.24 13.30
C LEU A 68 21.49 -8.39 14.50
N ILE A 69 20.27 -7.85 14.47
CA ILE A 69 19.77 -6.98 15.54
C ILE A 69 19.63 -7.74 16.85
N SER A 70 19.04 -8.95 16.81
CA SER A 70 18.92 -9.80 17.99
C SER A 70 20.29 -10.14 18.58
N PHE A 71 21.28 -10.44 17.72
CA PHE A 71 22.65 -10.66 18.16
C PHE A 71 23.25 -9.43 18.85
N PHE A 72 23.21 -8.25 18.21
CA PHE A 72 23.78 -7.04 18.79
C PHE A 72 23.07 -6.63 20.07
N ASN A 73 21.73 -6.64 20.09
CA ASN A 73 20.96 -6.29 21.27
C ASN A 73 21.29 -7.23 22.44
N GLN A 74 21.38 -8.53 22.21
CA GLN A 74 21.75 -9.49 23.25
C GLN A 74 23.22 -9.35 23.68
N PHE A 75 24.11 -9.03 22.75
CA PHE A 75 25.53 -8.84 23.02
C PHE A 75 25.82 -7.58 23.86
N PHE A 76 25.07 -6.49 23.65
CA PHE A 76 25.19 -5.27 24.44
C PHE A 76 24.42 -5.31 25.77
N TRP A 77 23.49 -6.25 25.93
CA TRP A 77 22.67 -6.40 27.13
C TRP A 77 23.48 -6.61 28.42
N PHE A 78 24.57 -7.39 28.36
CA PHE A 78 25.37 -7.74 29.54
C PHE A 78 26.38 -6.67 29.97
N ARG A 79 26.35 -5.48 29.38
CA ARG A 79 27.28 -4.38 29.69
C ARG A 79 26.66 -3.44 30.71
N GLU A 80 27.49 -2.77 31.50
CA GLU A 80 27.04 -1.78 32.50
C GLU A 80 26.20 -0.66 31.89
N ASN A 81 26.51 -0.25 30.66
CA ASN A 81 25.72 0.70 29.87
C ASN A 81 25.25 0.01 28.58
N PRO A 82 24.04 -0.56 28.56
CA PRO A 82 23.53 -1.28 27.40
C PRO A 82 23.17 -0.31 26.26
N ILE A 83 23.53 -0.70 25.04
CA ILE A 83 23.14 0.00 23.80
C ILE A 83 22.12 -0.86 23.08
N THR A 84 20.91 -0.33 22.88
CA THR A 84 19.84 -1.02 22.16
C THR A 84 19.68 -0.42 20.77
N ILE A 85 19.74 -1.27 19.75
CA ILE A 85 19.47 -0.88 18.37
C ILE A 85 17.95 -0.87 18.16
N GLY A 86 17.42 0.33 17.92
CA GLY A 86 16.01 0.55 17.62
C GLY A 86 15.66 0.34 16.15
N MET A 87 14.35 0.27 15.86
CA MET A 87 13.80 -0.03 14.54
C MET A 87 14.20 0.99 13.46
N THR A 88 14.35 2.27 13.81
CA THR A 88 14.69 3.34 12.86
C THR A 88 16.02 3.10 12.14
N VAL A 89 17.01 2.56 12.84
CA VAL A 89 18.33 2.24 12.24
C VAL A 89 18.17 1.21 11.14
N VAL A 90 17.31 0.21 11.37
CA VAL A 90 17.00 -0.86 10.42
C VAL A 90 16.30 -0.30 9.20
N GLN A 91 15.32 0.58 9.38
CA GLN A 91 14.58 1.21 8.28
C GLN A 91 15.51 2.04 7.38
N LEU A 92 16.42 2.80 7.98
CA LEU A 92 17.41 3.61 7.25
C LEU A 92 18.38 2.74 6.44
N LEU A 93 18.76 1.57 6.96
CA LEU A 93 19.65 0.63 6.25
C LEU A 93 18.90 -0.22 5.21
N ALA A 94 17.64 -0.58 5.48
CA ALA A 94 16.84 -1.45 4.63
C ALA A 94 16.57 -0.82 3.26
N PHE A 95 16.33 0.49 3.19
CA PHE A 95 16.06 1.18 1.93
C PHE A 95 17.23 1.11 0.91
N PRO A 96 18.46 1.56 1.25
CA PRO A 96 19.58 1.48 0.32
C PRO A 96 19.96 0.04 -0.02
N ILE A 97 19.87 -0.90 0.93
CA ILE A 97 20.16 -2.32 0.70
C ILE A 97 19.12 -2.96 -0.22
N GLY A 98 17.84 -2.66 -0.02
CA GLY A 98 16.76 -3.13 -0.91
C GLY A 98 16.94 -2.62 -2.34
N LYS A 99 17.30 -1.34 -2.49
CA LYS A 99 17.57 -0.74 -3.81
C LYS A 99 18.84 -1.29 -4.47
N PHE A 100 19.84 -1.67 -3.68
CA PHE A 100 21.04 -2.35 -4.15
C PHE A 100 20.73 -3.77 -4.63
N MET A 101 19.99 -4.53 -3.82
CA MET A 101 19.58 -5.89 -4.16
C MET A 101 18.69 -5.92 -5.41
N ALA A 102 17.79 -4.95 -5.57
CA ALA A 102 16.97 -4.82 -6.78
C ALA A 102 17.80 -4.62 -8.07
N ARG A 103 19.02 -4.07 -7.98
CA ARG A 103 19.91 -3.90 -9.14
C ARG A 103 20.80 -5.11 -9.41
N ILE A 104 21.10 -5.91 -8.40
CA ILE A 104 21.98 -7.09 -8.53
C ILE A 104 21.19 -8.34 -8.88
N LEU A 105 19.98 -8.48 -8.34
CA LEU A 105 19.18 -9.67 -8.54
C LEU A 105 18.66 -9.70 -9.99
N PRO A 106 18.85 -10.81 -10.73
CA PRO A 106 18.34 -10.93 -12.09
C PRO A 106 16.82 -10.82 -12.12
N SER A 107 16.30 -10.07 -13.10
CA SER A 107 14.87 -9.89 -13.33
C SER A 107 14.20 -11.23 -13.66
N GLY A 108 13.09 -11.55 -12.96
CA GLY A 108 12.39 -12.83 -13.10
C GLY A 108 11.58 -13.15 -11.84
N ILE A 109 11.32 -14.44 -11.57
CA ILE A 109 10.54 -14.88 -10.39
C ILE A 109 11.14 -14.37 -9.06
N LEU A 110 12.46 -14.17 -9.01
CA LEU A 110 13.17 -13.68 -7.84
C LEU A 110 13.10 -12.14 -7.67
N ASN A 111 12.92 -11.41 -8.77
CA ASN A 111 12.83 -9.95 -8.84
C ASN A 111 11.77 -9.57 -9.89
N PRO A 112 10.49 -9.71 -9.54
CA PRO A 112 9.36 -9.35 -10.40
C PRO A 112 9.21 -7.84 -10.57
#